data_AF-A0A357N151-F1
#
_entry.id   AF-A0A357N151-F1
#
_cell.length_a   1.000
_cell.length_b   1.000
_cell.length_c   1.000
_cell.angle_alpha   90.00
_cell.angle_beta   90.00
_cell.angle_gamma   90.00
#
_symmetry.space_group_name_H-M   'P 1'
#
loop_
_entity.id
_entity.type
_entity.pdbx_description
1 polymer ?
#
loop_
_entity_poly.entity_id
_entity_poly.type
_entity_poly.pdbx_seq_one_letter_code
_entity_poly.pdbx_strand_id
1 'polypeptide(L)'
;ETYMGGNGYSLRLDGLEPGFNDKARDRAIVIHGAPYVNPTMARLQGRLGRSLGCPAVRLSVSRPLIDSLRGGTLVFAYYPDPQWLQHSQLLSPQCGEAGVASR
;
A
#
# COMPACT_ATOMS: atom_id res chain seq x y z
N GLU A 1 7.23 -4.75 -6.80
CA GLU A 1 8.68 -4.72 -7.19
C GLU A 1 9.48 -3.99 -6.10
N THR A 2 10.63 -4.50 -5.67
CA THR A 2 11.48 -3.82 -4.66
C THR A 2 12.58 -2.99 -5.32
N TYR A 3 12.87 -1.79 -4.81
CA TYR A 3 13.97 -0.95 -5.29
C TYR A 3 14.56 -0.06 -4.17
N MET A 4 15.71 0.53 -4.45
CA MET A 4 16.33 1.56 -3.60
C MET A 4 16.08 2.94 -4.22
N GLY A 5 15.42 3.84 -3.48
CA GLY A 5 15.12 5.20 -3.95
C GLY A 5 15.22 6.26 -2.85
N GLY A 6 14.61 7.43 -3.05
CA GLY A 6 14.68 8.55 -2.09
C GLY A 6 14.11 8.24 -0.71
N ASN A 7 13.20 7.26 -0.61
CA ASN A 7 12.65 6.76 0.65
C ASN A 7 13.40 5.52 1.19
N GLY A 8 14.57 5.19 0.63
CA GLY A 8 15.33 3.98 0.94
C GLY A 8 14.73 2.72 0.29
N TYR A 9 14.93 1.58 0.94
CA TYR A 9 14.39 0.29 0.49
C TYR A 9 12.86 0.33 0.49
N SER A 10 12.26 0.16 -0.69
CA SER A 10 10.83 0.38 -0.91
C SER A 10 10.22 -0.74 -1.76
N LEU A 11 8.94 -1.02 -1.54
CA LEU A 11 8.13 -1.92 -2.35
C LEU A 11 7.11 -1.12 -3.17
N ARG A 12 7.28 -1.09 -4.49
CA ARG A 12 6.32 -0.50 -5.42
C ARG A 12 5.07 -1.37 -5.53
N LEU A 13 3.92 -0.73 -5.45
CA LEU A 13 2.60 -1.35 -5.50
C LEU A 13 1.97 -1.20 -6.88
N ASP A 14 1.25 -2.24 -7.27
CA ASP A 14 0.43 -2.30 -8.47
C ASP A 14 -1.03 -2.11 -8.09
N GLY A 15 -1.74 -1.28 -8.86
CA GLY A 15 -3.19 -1.19 -8.78
C GLY A 15 -3.83 -2.43 -9.36
N LEU A 16 -4.86 -2.96 -8.71
CA LEU A 16 -5.55 -4.18 -9.13
C LEU A 16 -6.96 -3.93 -9.66
N GLU A 17 -7.53 -2.75 -9.40
CA GLU A 17 -8.90 -2.42 -9.70
C GLU A 17 -8.97 -1.19 -10.64
N PRO A 18 -9.39 -1.39 -11.91
CA PRO A 18 -9.57 -0.32 -12.88
C PRO A 18 -10.47 0.80 -12.37
N GLY A 19 -10.06 2.05 -12.58
CA GLY A 19 -10.81 3.24 -12.17
C GLY A 19 -10.80 3.53 -10.66
N PHE A 20 -10.26 2.64 -9.81
CA PHE A 20 -10.17 2.85 -8.36
C PHE A 20 -8.72 3.03 -7.89
N ASN A 21 -7.86 2.02 -8.12
CA ASN A 21 -6.46 2.07 -7.68
C ASN A 21 -5.44 1.75 -8.79
N ASP A 22 -5.90 1.54 -10.04
CA ASP A 22 -5.09 1.29 -11.24
C ASP A 22 -3.87 2.22 -11.41
N LYS A 23 -3.99 3.49 -11.01
CA LYS A 23 -2.89 4.47 -11.08
C LYS A 23 -1.88 4.40 -9.92
N ALA A 24 -1.95 3.41 -9.03
CA ALA A 24 -1.06 3.33 -7.86
C ALA A 24 0.43 3.35 -8.26
N ARG A 25 0.79 2.60 -9.30
CA ARG A 25 2.17 2.55 -9.82
C ARG A 25 2.61 3.90 -10.40
N ASP A 26 1.80 4.49 -11.27
CA ASP A 26 2.09 5.77 -11.94
C ASP A 26 2.20 6.92 -10.94
N ARG A 27 1.43 6.86 -9.86
CA ARG A 27 1.49 7.80 -8.73
C ARG A 27 2.63 7.53 -7.75
N ALA A 28 3.52 6.58 -8.07
CA ALA A 28 4.65 6.17 -7.25
C ALA A 28 4.28 5.74 -5.82
N ILE A 29 3.10 5.12 -5.64
CA ILE A 29 2.65 4.61 -4.34
C ILE A 29 3.48 3.38 -3.97
N VAL A 30 4.19 3.48 -2.84
CA VAL A 30 5.13 2.44 -2.37
C VAL A 30 4.98 2.22 -0.87
N ILE A 31 5.30 1.01 -0.39
CA ILE A 31 5.56 0.77 1.03
C ILE A 31 7.01 1.17 1.31
N HIS A 32 7.23 2.02 2.31
CA HIS A 32 8.58 2.48 2.66
C HIS A 32 8.72 2.82 4.15
N GLY A 33 9.98 2.92 4.60
CA GLY A 33 10.29 3.44 5.93
C GLY A 33 10.25 4.96 5.95
N ALA A 34 9.78 5.55 7.05
CA ALA A 34 9.68 7.00 7.21
C ALA A 34 10.17 7.44 8.61
N PRO A 35 11.12 8.40 8.70
CA PRO A 35 11.62 8.88 9.98
C PRO A 35 10.54 9.62 10.79
N TYR A 36 9.54 10.21 10.12
CA TYR A 36 8.40 10.86 10.78
C TYR A 36 7.37 9.87 11.35
N VAL A 37 7.52 8.57 11.08
CA VAL A 37 6.72 7.51 11.69
C VAL A 37 7.54 6.94 12.84
N ASN A 38 7.45 7.55 14.03
CA ASN A 38 8.10 7.03 15.24
C ASN A 38 7.39 7.53 16.53
N PRO A 39 7.57 6.84 17.67
CA PRO A 39 6.90 7.19 18.93
C PRO A 39 7.25 8.58 19.49
N THR A 40 8.50 9.04 19.33
CA THR A 40 8.93 10.36 19.80
C THR A 40 8.18 11.46 19.05
N MET A 41 8.09 11.35 17.73
CA MET A 41 7.33 12.30 16.90
C MET A 41 5.84 12.25 17.22
N ALA A 42 5.28 11.06 17.43
CA ALA A 42 3.89 10.90 17.84
C ALA A 42 3.57 11.61 19.17
N ARG A 43 4.46 11.49 20.16
CA ARG A 43 4.32 12.15 21.46
C ARG A 43 4.43 13.67 21.34
N LEU A 44 5.39 14.16 20.56
CA LEU A 44 5.62 15.60 20.38
C LEU A 44 4.50 16.28 19.59
N GLN A 45 3.95 15.61 18.56
CA GLN A 45 2.97 16.20 17.64
C GLN A 45 1.52 15.80 17.95
N GLY A 46 1.29 14.90 18.91
CA GLY A 46 -0.01 14.28 19.15
C GLY A 46 -0.49 13.34 18.03
N ARG A 47 0.32 13.14 16.98
CA ARG A 47 0.03 12.29 15.82
C ARG A 47 1.31 11.90 15.09
N LEU A 48 1.23 10.88 14.23
CA LEU A 48 2.31 10.58 13.29
C LEU A 48 2.36 11.60 12.14
N GLY A 49 3.54 11.71 11.50
CA GLY A 49 3.67 12.40 10.22
C GLY A 49 2.83 11.73 9.13
N ARG A 50 2.48 12.49 8.08
CA ARG A 50 1.62 12.02 6.98
C ARG A 50 2.45 11.85 5.71
N SER A 51 2.21 10.75 4.99
CA SER A 51 2.63 10.62 3.60
C SER A 51 1.59 11.24 2.66
N LEU A 52 1.89 11.27 1.35
CA LEU A 52 0.97 11.69 0.29
C LEU A 52 0.23 10.50 -0.36
N GLY A 53 0.09 9.39 0.39
CA GLY A 53 -0.63 8.18 -0.05
C GLY A 53 0.16 6.88 0.16
N CYS A 54 1.49 6.95 0.23
CA CYS A 54 2.33 5.79 0.48
C CYS A 54 2.08 5.17 1.87
N PRO A 55 1.98 3.84 2.00
CA PRO A 55 2.10 3.18 3.29
C PRO A 55 3.49 3.39 3.92
N ALA A 56 3.58 4.39 4.79
CA ALA A 56 4.80 4.77 5.49
C ALA A 56 4.85 4.09 6.86
N VAL A 57 5.90 3.32 7.12
CA VAL A 57 6.10 2.57 8.38
C VAL A 57 7.38 3.00 9.10
N ARG A 58 7.56 2.54 10.35
CA ARG A 58 8.79 2.78 11.11
C ARG A 58 10.00 2.20 10.37
N LEU A 59 11.14 2.89 10.43
CA LEU A 59 12.40 2.43 9.80
C LEU A 59 12.83 1.04 10.26
N SER A 60 12.65 0.70 11.54
CA SER A 60 12.98 -0.63 12.07
C SER A 60 12.07 -1.75 11.57
N VAL A 61 10.91 -1.42 10.98
CA VAL A 61 9.90 -2.38 10.50
C VAL A 61 9.92 -2.48 8.97
N SER A 62 10.41 -1.45 8.26
CA SER A 62 10.24 -1.36 6.81
C SER A 62 10.84 -2.54 6.05
N ARG A 63 12.10 -2.89 6.32
CA ARG A 63 12.77 -4.00 5.66
C ARG A 63 12.12 -5.37 5.92
N PRO A 64 11.91 -5.83 7.16
CA PRO A 64 11.28 -7.13 7.39
C PRO A 64 9.86 -7.20 6.81
N LEU A 65 9.11 -6.09 6.85
CA LEU A 65 7.79 -6.02 6.22
C LEU A 65 7.86 -6.12 4.69
N ILE A 66 8.75 -5.36 4.05
CA ILE A 66 8.91 -5.41 2.59
C ILE A 66 9.36 -6.80 2.14
N ASP A 67 10.29 -7.41 2.88
CA ASP A 67 10.81 -8.74 2.58
C ASP A 67 9.74 -9.83 2.76
N SER A 68 8.75 -9.66 3.65
CA SER A 68 7.63 -10.59 3.78
C SER A 68 6.54 -10.42 2.71
N LEU A 69 6.44 -9.25 2.07
CA LEU A 69 5.39 -8.93 1.10
C LEU A 69 5.86 -9.06 -0.37
N ARG A 70 7.16 -8.93 -0.61
CA ARG A 70 7.71 -9.02 -1.97
C ARG A 70 7.48 -10.41 -2.55
N GLY A 71 7.19 -10.48 -3.84
CA GLY A 71 7.03 -11.76 -4.55
C GLY A 71 5.59 -12.19 -4.79
N GLY A 72 4.60 -11.46 -4.27
CA GLY A 72 3.18 -11.68 -4.61
C GLY A 72 2.29 -11.75 -3.37
N THR A 73 2.02 -10.60 -2.78
CA THR A 73 1.08 -10.46 -1.65
C THR A 73 0.10 -9.34 -1.92
N LEU A 74 -1.15 -9.53 -1.50
CA LEU A 74 -2.20 -8.52 -1.59
C LEU A 74 -2.09 -7.56 -0.40
N VAL A 75 -2.16 -6.26 -0.69
CA VAL A 75 -2.34 -5.22 0.33
C VAL A 75 -3.76 -4.69 0.21
N PHE A 76 -4.53 -4.81 1.29
CA PHE A 76 -5.89 -4.29 1.36
C PHE A 76 -5.96 -3.13 2.35
N ALA A 77 -6.16 -1.91 1.83
CA ALA A 77 -6.38 -0.71 2.62
C ALA A 77 -7.86 -0.34 2.55
N TYR A 78 -8.55 -0.42 3.69
CA TYR A 78 -10.01 -0.37 3.75
C TYR A 78 -10.54 0.94 4.35
N TYR A 79 -11.58 1.46 3.72
CA TYR A 79 -12.51 2.43 4.27
C TYR A 79 -13.91 2.00 3.80
N PRO A 80 -14.97 2.10 4.63
CA PRO A 80 -16.33 1.71 4.27
C PRO A 80 -16.97 2.70 3.28
N ASP A 81 -16.34 2.89 2.12
CA ASP A 81 -16.85 3.71 1.04
C ASP A 81 -18.04 3.02 0.37
N PRO A 82 -19.27 3.59 0.41
CA PRO A 82 -20.45 2.92 -0.12
C PRO A 82 -20.37 2.67 -1.64
N GLN A 83 -19.70 3.53 -2.40
CA GLN A 83 -19.59 3.37 -3.85
C GLN A 83 -18.66 2.20 -4.19
N TRP A 84 -17.49 2.14 -3.57
CA TRP A 84 -16.56 1.02 -3.72
C TRP A 84 -17.20 -0.30 -3.29
N LEU A 85 -17.89 -0.32 -2.15
CA LEU A 85 -18.58 -1.53 -1.65
C LEU A 85 -19.66 -2.07 -2.61
N GLN A 86 -20.34 -1.19 -3.35
CA GLN A 86 -21.41 -1.58 -4.29
C GLN A 86 -20.88 -1.97 -5.68
N HIS A 87 -19.73 -1.44 -6.09
CA HIS A 87 -19.25 -1.55 -7.46
C HIS A 87 -17.94 -2.33 -7.62
N SER A 88 -17.28 -2.69 -6.51
CA SER A 88 -15.98 -3.35 -6.60
C SER A 88 -16.08 -4.74 -7.22
N GLN A 89 -15.26 -4.99 -8.23
CA GLN A 89 -15.15 -6.29 -8.87
C GLN A 89 -14.49 -7.32 -7.94
N LEU A 90 -13.69 -6.85 -6.98
CA LEU A 90 -13.01 -7.69 -5.99
C LEU A 90 -13.96 -8.25 -4.92
N LEU A 91 -15.12 -7.62 -4.73
CA LEU A 91 -16.15 -8.05 -3.77
C LEU A 91 -17.30 -8.82 -4.43
N SER A 92 -17.24 -9.03 -5.75
CA SER A 92 -18.31 -9.71 -6.47
C SER A 92 -18.41 -11.19 -6.06
N PRO A 93 -19.62 -11.77 -6.02
CA PRO A 93 -19.84 -13.15 -5.56
C PRO A 93 -19.07 -14.22 -6.36
N GLN A 94 -18.60 -13.90 -7.58
CA GLN A 94 -17.81 -14.81 -8.42
C GLN A 94 -16.31 -14.76 -8.11
N CYS A 95 -15.94 -14.49 -6.85
CA CYS A 95 -14.56 -14.42 -6.38
C CYS A 95 -13.85 -15.79 -6.57
N GLY A 96 -13.36 -16.04 -7.79
CA GLY A 96 -12.77 -17.32 -8.20
C GLY A 96 -12.83 -17.64 -9.71
N GLU A 97 -13.74 -17.04 -10.50
CA GLU A 97 -13.89 -17.39 -11.92
C GLU A 97 -13.22 -16.42 -12.89
N ALA A 98 -12.98 -15.17 -12.48
CA ALA A 98 -12.17 -14.23 -13.24
C ALA A 98 -10.69 -14.53 -12.97
N GLY A 99 -10.01 -15.08 -13.97
CA GLY A 99 -8.61 -15.49 -13.89
C GLY A 99 -7.73 -14.43 -13.23
N VAL A 100 -6.78 -14.91 -12.41
CA VAL A 100 -5.70 -14.13 -11.82
C VAL A 100 -5.20 -13.13 -12.85
N ALA A 101 -5.29 -11.84 -12.53
CA ALA A 101 -4.80 -10.76 -13.39
C ALA A 101 -3.43 -11.17 -13.94
N SER A 102 -3.40 -11.45 -15.24
CA SER A 102 -2.21 -11.99 -15.88
C SER A 102 -1.14 -10.90 -15.84
N ARG A 103 0.05 -11.32 -15.40
CA ARG A 103 1.21 -10.46 -15.09
C ARG A 103 1.63 -9.57 -16.24
#